data_AF-A0A7J4VUV9-F1
#
_entry.id   AF-A0A7J4VUV9-F1
#
_cell.length_a   1.000
_cell.length_b   1.000
_cell.length_c   1.000
_cell.angle_alpha   90.00
_cell.angle_beta   90.00
_cell.angle_gamma   90.00
#
_symmetry.space_group_name_H-M   'P 1'
#
loop_
_entity.id
_entity.type
_entity.pdbx_description
1 polymer ?
#
loop_
_entity_poly.entity_id
_entity_poly.type
_entity_poly.pdbx_seq_one_letter_code
_entity_poly.pdbx_strand_id
1 'polypeptide(L)'
;MSQRLVEGLVHGHDAMPQYAGTQQRVISAAVRNEDGRPAEITRTSGSIWTFDTDGGIRKGLLEGASLAMEFAEQAISPSSSDTVVSIRPQLNKKKLAEKFRWNPSNADLDRIVSDIWPKSKADRLKDAKGISRRRPPLTSEAQYALREMTEGFFKISFRMDELTEPALKGLAFELRQRADDFRESRHLYNALASMADDQIELIRRKRSGKGIWYANVEVTYWREESEGEILERFHERCEGKAAALEAARRLFVENAHKFADQITVSAEVLTDIEWETARYGDSPVLR
;
A
#
# COMPACT_ATOMS: atom_id res chain seq x y z
N MET A 1 22.38 8.93 7.38
CA MET A 1 22.05 7.91 6.35
C MET A 1 21.79 8.63 5.04
N SER A 2 22.22 8.09 3.90
CA SER A 2 21.92 8.71 2.60
C SER A 2 20.46 8.47 2.20
N GLN A 3 19.89 9.41 1.44
CA GLN A 3 18.52 9.30 0.91
C GLN A 3 18.30 7.99 0.14
N ARG A 4 19.25 7.59 -0.71
CA ARG A 4 19.25 6.31 -1.44
C ARG A 4 19.04 5.10 -0.53
N LEU A 5 19.71 5.07 0.63
CA LEU A 5 19.59 3.96 1.58
C LEU A 5 18.20 3.93 2.23
N VAL A 6 17.66 5.11 2.60
CA VAL A 6 16.32 5.21 3.17
C VAL A 6 15.27 4.76 2.16
N GLU A 7 15.35 5.24 0.92
CA GLU A 7 14.48 4.80 -0.18
C GLU A 7 14.61 3.30 -0.44
N GLY A 8 15.85 2.79 -0.49
CA GLY A 8 16.11 1.36 -0.64
C GLY A 8 15.48 0.51 0.46
N LEU A 9 15.50 0.97 1.72
CA LEU A 9 14.85 0.28 2.84
C LEU A 9 13.32 0.31 2.75
N VAL A 10 12.75 1.45 2.33
CA VAL A 10 11.30 1.62 2.13
C VAL A 10 10.78 0.70 1.02
N HIS A 11 11.48 0.65 -0.11
CA HIS A 11 11.09 -0.17 -1.26
C HIS A 11 11.54 -1.64 -1.15
N GLY A 12 12.26 -2.01 -0.07
CA GLY A 12 12.75 -3.36 0.16
C GLY A 12 13.92 -3.77 -0.76
N HIS A 13 14.59 -2.81 -1.38
CA HIS A 13 15.81 -3.01 -2.16
C HIS A 13 17.05 -3.13 -1.28
N ASP A 14 17.04 -2.52 -0.11
CA ASP A 14 18.14 -2.54 0.85
C ASP A 14 17.71 -3.12 2.20
N ALA A 15 18.71 -3.53 2.98
CA ALA A 15 18.58 -3.98 4.35
C ALA A 15 19.74 -3.45 5.20
N MET A 16 19.56 -3.41 6.53
CA MET A 16 20.59 -3.05 7.51
C MET A 16 20.78 -4.22 8.49
N PRO A 17 21.58 -5.25 8.13
CA PRO A 17 21.76 -6.46 8.95
C PRO A 17 22.28 -6.17 10.35
N GLN A 18 23.06 -5.10 10.54
CA GLN A 18 23.54 -4.67 11.85
C GLN A 18 22.42 -4.28 12.82
N TYR A 19 21.21 -4.06 12.32
CA TYR A 19 20.01 -3.78 13.11
C TYR A 19 18.96 -4.89 12.98
N ALA A 20 19.28 -6.03 12.38
CA ALA A 20 18.34 -7.14 12.21
C ALA A 20 17.71 -7.58 13.54
N GLY A 21 16.39 -7.74 13.54
CA GLY A 21 15.61 -8.15 14.71
C GLY A 21 15.53 -7.11 15.84
N THR A 22 15.90 -5.85 15.58
CA THR A 22 15.92 -4.79 16.60
C THR A 22 14.91 -3.68 16.30
N GLN A 23 14.65 -2.85 17.32
CA GLN A 23 13.97 -1.57 17.17
C GLN A 23 14.97 -0.44 17.37
N GLN A 24 14.95 0.54 16.46
CA GLN A 24 15.87 1.68 16.48
C GLN A 24 15.11 2.99 16.56
N ARG A 25 15.58 3.90 17.40
CA ARG A 25 15.16 5.30 17.40
C ARG A 25 15.90 6.05 16.30
N VAL A 26 15.15 6.61 15.36
CA VAL A 26 15.66 7.33 14.20
C VAL A 26 15.21 8.78 14.28
N ILE A 27 16.12 9.71 13.96
CA ILE A 27 15.79 11.12 13.76
C ILE A 27 16.02 11.43 12.29
N SER A 28 14.99 11.96 11.65
CA SER A 28 15.09 12.52 10.30
C SER A 28 15.19 14.03 10.40
N ALA A 29 16.18 14.61 9.72
CA ALA A 29 16.38 16.06 9.64
C ALA A 29 16.38 16.48 8.17
N ALA A 30 15.51 17.43 7.82
CA ALA A 30 15.46 18.03 6.48
C ALA A 30 16.36 19.26 6.47
N VAL A 31 17.41 19.24 5.64
CA VAL A 31 18.43 20.29 5.57
C VAL A 31 18.26 21.04 4.25
N ARG A 32 18.10 22.37 4.32
CA ARG A 32 18.17 23.23 3.14
C ARG A 32 19.64 23.50 2.84
N ASN A 33 20.01 23.31 1.57
CA ASN A 33 21.35 23.62 1.09
C ASN A 33 21.32 24.90 0.26
N GLU A 34 22.34 25.74 0.45
CA GLU A 34 22.65 26.91 -0.38
C GLU A 34 24.06 26.71 -0.96
N ASP A 35 24.23 26.91 -2.27
CA ASP A 35 25.49 26.68 -2.98
C ASP A 35 26.15 25.31 -2.69
N GLY A 36 25.33 24.28 -2.52
CA GLY A 36 25.77 22.92 -2.23
C GLY A 36 26.27 22.69 -0.79
N ARG A 37 26.06 23.64 0.13
CA ARG A 37 26.41 23.53 1.55
C ARG A 37 25.17 23.60 2.44
N PRO A 38 25.15 22.87 3.57
CA PRO A 38 24.08 22.98 4.57
C PRO A 38 23.94 24.42 5.11
N ALA A 39 22.76 25.01 4.92
CA ALA A 39 22.44 26.36 5.39
C ALA A 39 21.56 26.33 6.65
N GLU A 40 20.50 25.52 6.65
CA GLU A 40 19.58 25.41 7.79
C GLU A 40 18.89 24.04 7.90
N ILE A 41 18.51 23.66 9.12
CA ILE A 41 17.59 22.53 9.36
C ILE A 41 16.17 23.09 9.38
N THR A 42 15.36 22.68 8.41
CA THR A 42 13.97 23.15 8.25
C THR A 42 12.98 22.35 9.09
N ARG A 43 13.29 21.07 9.34
CA ARG A 43 12.41 20.15 10.06
C ARG A 43 13.18 19.01 10.70
N THR A 44 12.77 18.60 11.90
CA THR A 44 13.22 17.35 12.53
C THR A 44 12.02 16.50 12.94
N SER A 45 12.17 15.18 12.89
CA SER A 45 11.15 14.24 13.34
C SER A 45 11.77 12.96 13.90
N GLY A 46 11.29 12.52 15.07
CA GLY A 46 11.67 11.25 15.67
C GLY A 46 10.70 10.12 15.29
N SER A 47 11.24 9.01 14.81
CA SER A 47 10.51 7.78 14.49
C SER A 47 11.18 6.56 15.10
N ILE A 48 10.42 5.51 15.39
CA ILE A 48 10.93 4.20 15.80
C ILE A 48 10.79 3.26 14.61
N TRP A 49 11.90 2.70 14.15
CA TRP A 49 11.92 1.72 13.05
C TRP A 49 12.05 0.33 13.64
N THR A 50 11.22 -0.60 13.17
CA THR A 50 11.30 -2.02 13.54
C THR A 50 11.92 -2.79 12.37
N PHE A 51 13.06 -3.42 12.63
CA PHE A 51 13.80 -4.20 11.65
C PHE A 51 13.42 -5.68 11.76
N ASP A 52 13.17 -6.32 10.61
CA ASP A 52 12.96 -7.77 10.51
C ASP A 52 14.28 -8.55 10.69
N THR A 53 14.20 -9.87 10.62
CA THR A 53 15.36 -10.77 10.79
C THR A 53 16.45 -10.58 9.74
N ASP A 54 16.13 -9.95 8.62
CA ASP A 54 17.09 -9.67 7.55
C ASP A 54 17.60 -8.22 7.60
N GLY A 55 17.09 -7.40 8.53
CA GLY A 55 17.40 -5.97 8.61
C GLY A 55 16.57 -5.09 7.65
N GLY A 56 15.45 -5.59 7.13
CA GLY A 56 14.46 -4.78 6.39
C GLY A 56 13.46 -4.09 7.33
N ILE A 57 12.84 -2.99 6.89
CA ILE A 57 11.85 -2.26 7.71
C ILE A 57 10.41 -2.40 7.23
N ARG A 58 10.17 -3.09 6.10
CA ARG A 58 8.87 -3.07 5.40
C ARG A 58 7.71 -3.50 6.28
N LYS A 59 7.88 -4.56 7.08
CA LYS A 59 6.81 -5.05 7.96
C LYS A 59 6.40 -4.00 9.01
N GLY A 60 7.39 -3.39 9.68
CA GLY A 60 7.14 -2.34 10.67
C GLY A 60 6.61 -1.05 10.03
N LEU A 61 7.08 -0.70 8.85
CA LEU A 61 6.61 0.46 8.08
C LEU A 61 5.15 0.29 7.65
N LEU A 62 4.78 -0.89 7.13
CA LEU A 62 3.40 -1.21 6.74
C LEU A 62 2.45 -1.19 7.95
N GLU A 63 2.89 -1.70 9.10
CA GLU A 63 2.10 -1.66 10.34
C GLU A 63 1.89 -0.21 10.81
N GLY A 64 2.95 0.60 10.82
CA GLY A 64 2.89 2.01 11.19
C GLY A 64 2.02 2.82 10.22
N ALA A 65 2.12 2.56 8.92
CA ALA A 65 1.28 3.19 7.89
C ALA A 65 -0.20 2.81 8.06
N SER A 66 -0.49 1.54 8.31
CA SER A 66 -1.86 1.06 8.56
C SER A 66 -2.47 1.75 9.79
N LEU A 67 -1.74 1.81 10.91
CA LEU A 67 -2.22 2.49 12.13
C LEU A 67 -2.35 4.01 11.95
N ALA A 68 -1.47 4.64 11.15
CA ALA A 68 -1.55 6.05 10.85
C ALA A 68 -2.76 6.36 9.97
N MET A 69 -3.05 5.50 8.99
CA MET A 69 -4.26 5.57 8.16
C MET A 69 -5.51 5.37 9.00
N GLU A 70 -5.59 4.33 9.84
CA GLU A 70 -6.72 4.09 10.76
C GLU A 70 -6.94 5.27 11.73
N PHE A 71 -5.87 5.93 12.19
CA PHE A 71 -5.97 7.11 13.04
C PHE A 71 -6.47 8.35 12.26
N ALA A 72 -5.94 8.58 11.05
CA ALA A 72 -6.36 9.69 10.21
C ALA A 72 -7.83 9.55 9.79
N GLU A 73 -8.24 8.33 9.45
CA GLU A 73 -9.63 7.94 9.14
C GLU A 73 -10.60 8.29 10.28
N GLN A 74 -10.23 7.99 11.54
CA GLN A 74 -11.08 8.26 12.71
C GLN A 74 -11.08 9.74 13.16
N ALA A 75 -10.08 10.54 12.76
CA ALA A 75 -10.02 11.97 13.05
C ALA A 75 -10.90 12.80 12.10
N ILE A 76 -11.16 12.27 10.89
CA ILE A 76 -11.97 12.91 9.86
C ILE A 76 -13.46 12.59 10.06
N SER A 77 -13.81 11.43 10.63
CA SER A 77 -15.19 11.04 10.97
C SER A 77 -15.36 10.70 12.46
N PRO A 78 -15.45 11.70 13.38
CA PRO A 78 -15.83 11.45 14.76
C PRO A 78 -17.30 10.96 14.78
N SER A 79 -17.53 9.72 15.18
CA SER A 79 -18.87 9.11 15.26
C SER A 79 -19.86 10.03 16.01
N SER A 80 -20.73 10.71 15.29
CA SER A 80 -21.79 11.53 15.87
C SER A 80 -23.03 10.67 16.11
N SER A 81 -23.15 10.08 17.31
CA SER A 81 -24.43 9.87 18.03
C SER A 81 -24.37 8.83 19.16
N ASP A 82 -23.31 8.73 19.96
CA ASP A 82 -23.39 7.89 21.17
C ASP A 82 -22.83 8.62 22.38
N THR A 83 -23.57 8.52 23.50
CA THR A 83 -23.17 8.92 24.86
C THR A 83 -21.90 8.20 25.34
N VAL A 84 -21.35 7.30 24.52
CA VAL A 84 -20.12 6.55 24.74
C VAL A 84 -19.05 7.03 23.75
N VAL A 85 -18.10 7.82 24.25
CA VAL A 85 -16.93 8.24 23.47
C VAL A 85 -16.06 7.02 23.17
N SER A 86 -15.86 6.70 21.89
CA SER A 86 -14.95 5.63 21.49
C SER A 86 -13.52 5.95 21.97
N ILE A 87 -12.94 5.05 22.77
CA ILE A 87 -11.56 5.16 23.30
C ILE A 87 -10.53 4.73 22.23
N ARG A 88 -10.97 4.06 21.15
CA ARG A 88 -10.11 3.49 20.10
C ARG A 88 -9.21 4.52 19.39
N PRO A 89 -9.66 5.75 19.03
CA PRO A 89 -8.80 6.75 18.43
C PRO A 89 -7.69 7.21 19.37
N GLN A 90 -8.01 7.39 20.65
CA GLN A 90 -7.02 7.74 21.67
C GLN A 90 -6.03 6.59 21.90
N LEU A 91 -6.49 5.34 21.87
CA LEU A 91 -5.65 4.15 21.96
C LEU A 91 -4.75 3.95 20.73
N ASN A 92 -5.27 4.18 19.52
CA ASN A 92 -4.50 4.07 18.27
C ASN A 92 -3.49 5.22 18.15
N LYS A 93 -3.88 6.46 18.49
CA LYS A 93 -2.96 7.60 18.62
C LYS A 93 -1.86 7.31 19.64
N LYS A 94 -2.23 6.75 20.79
CA LYS A 94 -1.30 6.36 21.86
C LYS A 94 -0.37 5.24 21.40
N LYS A 95 -0.89 4.18 20.76
CA LYS A 95 -0.08 3.10 20.19
C LYS A 95 0.86 3.60 19.09
N LEU A 96 0.40 4.47 18.20
CA LEU A 96 1.23 5.07 17.15
C LEU A 96 2.35 5.92 17.77
N ALA A 97 1.99 6.75 18.74
CA ALA A 97 2.93 7.61 19.46
C ALA A 97 3.94 6.80 20.30
N GLU A 98 3.52 5.71 20.93
CA GLU A 98 4.36 4.85 21.76
C GLU A 98 5.24 3.89 20.95
N LYS A 99 4.71 3.32 19.86
CA LYS A 99 5.37 2.25 19.09
C LYS A 99 6.21 2.77 17.92
N PHE A 100 5.83 3.88 17.30
CA PHE A 100 6.45 4.36 16.05
C PHE A 100 6.99 5.79 16.11
N ARG A 101 6.70 6.55 17.17
CA ARG A 101 7.23 7.91 17.34
C ARG A 101 7.98 8.06 18.64
N TRP A 102 8.85 9.06 18.68
CA TRP A 102 9.47 9.53 19.91
C TRP A 102 9.84 11.00 19.72
N ASN A 103 9.95 11.74 20.81
CA ASN A 103 10.38 13.13 20.76
C ASN A 103 11.89 13.20 21.05
N PRO A 104 12.71 13.66 20.08
CA PRO A 104 14.11 13.92 20.31
C PRO A 104 14.33 14.94 21.42
N SER A 105 15.34 14.73 22.27
CA SER A 105 15.76 15.72 23.26
C SER A 105 16.65 16.79 22.61
N ASN A 106 16.85 17.93 23.28
CA ASN A 106 17.81 18.95 22.82
C ASN A 106 19.21 18.36 22.62
N ALA A 107 19.65 17.46 23.49
CA ALA A 107 20.93 16.77 23.33
C ALA A 107 21.01 15.90 22.07
N ASP A 108 19.88 15.31 21.63
CA ASP A 108 19.83 14.55 20.38
C ASP A 108 19.88 15.48 19.16
N LEU A 109 19.23 16.64 19.25
CA LEU A 109 19.26 17.66 18.20
C LEU A 109 20.66 18.30 18.08
N ASP A 110 21.31 18.58 19.19
CA ASP A 110 22.67 19.13 19.23
C ASP A 110 23.69 18.20 18.57
N ARG A 111 23.50 16.87 18.69
CA ARG A 111 24.31 15.87 17.99
C ARG A 111 24.14 15.94 16.48
N ILE A 112 22.93 16.17 15.99
CA ILE A 112 22.65 16.33 14.55
C ILE A 112 23.27 17.62 14.03
N VAL A 113 23.12 18.72 14.77
CA VAL A 113 23.73 20.01 14.41
C VAL A 113 25.25 19.88 14.33
N SER A 114 25.86 19.20 15.30
CA SER A 114 27.30 18.97 15.35
C SER A 114 27.80 18.09 14.19
N ASP A 115 26.98 17.13 13.74
CA ASP A 115 27.32 16.30 12.57
C ASP A 115 27.22 17.06 11.25
N ILE A 116 26.22 17.94 11.10
CA ILE A 116 26.00 18.75 9.89
C ILE A 116 27.05 19.87 9.78
N TRP A 117 27.32 20.59 10.89
CA TRP A 117 28.32 21.66 10.98
C TRP A 117 29.44 21.30 11.98
N PRO A 118 30.30 20.33 11.64
CA PRO A 118 31.35 19.86 12.54
C PRO A 118 32.43 20.92 12.75
N LYS A 119 32.86 21.10 14.00
CA LYS A 119 34.06 21.87 14.35
C LYS A 119 35.29 20.97 14.41
N SER A 120 35.09 19.69 14.67
CA SER A 120 36.13 18.66 14.74
C SER A 120 35.66 17.35 14.12
N LYS A 121 36.60 16.43 13.86
CA LYS A 121 36.25 15.06 13.40
C LYS A 121 35.45 14.26 14.44
N ALA A 122 35.55 14.59 15.73
CA ALA A 122 34.81 13.90 16.79
C ALA A 122 33.32 14.22 16.78
N ASP A 123 32.93 15.31 16.11
CA ASP A 123 31.53 15.76 16.00
C ASP A 123 30.74 14.95 14.96
N ARG A 124 31.44 14.21 14.09
CA ARG A 124 30.83 13.39 13.03
C ARG A 124 30.25 12.09 13.59
N LEU A 125 29.01 11.79 13.21
CA LEU A 125 28.37 10.52 13.53
C LEU A 125 28.92 9.39 12.66
N LYS A 126 28.84 8.16 13.18
CA LYS A 126 29.23 6.97 12.42
C LYS A 126 28.21 6.67 11.34
N ASP A 127 28.69 6.44 10.13
CA ASP A 127 27.83 6.01 9.03
C ASP A 127 27.34 4.57 9.23
N ALA A 128 26.02 4.41 9.21
CA ALA A 128 25.39 3.11 9.09
C ALA A 128 25.33 2.71 7.60
N LYS A 129 25.90 1.56 7.25
CA LYS A 129 25.92 1.03 5.88
C LYS A 129 24.81 0.01 5.70
N GLY A 130 23.95 0.18 4.69
CA GLY A 130 23.05 -0.88 4.27
C GLY A 130 23.71 -1.81 3.26
N ILE A 131 23.18 -3.02 3.15
CA ILE A 131 23.45 -3.91 2.03
C ILE A 131 22.28 -3.81 1.05
N SER A 132 22.59 -3.72 -0.23
CA SER A 132 21.56 -3.91 -1.25
C SER A 132 21.34 -5.39 -1.45
N ARG A 133 20.08 -5.84 -1.44
CA ARG A 133 19.76 -7.23 -1.79
C ARG A 133 20.19 -7.40 -3.25
N ARG A 134 21.17 -8.28 -3.51
CA ARG A 134 21.61 -8.59 -4.88
C ARG A 134 20.45 -9.23 -5.64
N ARG A 135 19.66 -8.41 -6.35
CA ARG A 135 18.70 -8.87 -7.34
C ARG A 135 19.48 -9.19 -8.62
N PRO A 136 19.31 -10.39 -9.20
CA PRO A 136 19.79 -10.63 -10.55
C PRO A 136 19.22 -9.54 -11.47
N PRO A 137 20.04 -8.86 -12.28
CA PRO A 137 19.52 -7.84 -13.19
C PRO A 137 18.53 -8.48 -14.15
N LEU A 138 17.37 -7.85 -14.35
CA LEU A 138 16.48 -8.23 -15.44
C LEU A 138 17.15 -7.77 -16.73
N THR A 139 17.72 -8.71 -17.48
CA THR A 139 18.38 -8.40 -18.75
C THR A 139 17.36 -7.88 -19.75
N SER A 140 17.81 -7.15 -20.78
CA SER A 140 16.92 -6.70 -21.86
C SER A 140 16.19 -7.86 -22.54
N GLU A 141 16.87 -9.01 -22.68
CA GLU A 141 16.26 -10.26 -23.18
C GLU A 141 15.13 -10.75 -22.26
N ALA A 142 15.38 -10.82 -20.94
CA ALA A 142 14.35 -11.24 -19.98
C ALA A 142 13.19 -10.24 -19.89
N GLN A 143 13.47 -8.94 -20.04
CA GLN A 143 12.44 -7.90 -20.07
C GLN A 143 11.57 -8.00 -21.34
N TYR A 144 12.19 -8.26 -22.50
CA TYR A 144 11.47 -8.52 -23.74
C TYR A 144 10.59 -9.77 -23.59
N ALA A 145 11.16 -10.89 -23.14
CA ALA A 145 10.42 -12.13 -22.94
C ALA A 145 9.23 -11.94 -21.99
N LEU A 146 9.41 -11.23 -20.86
CA LEU A 146 8.33 -10.93 -19.92
C LEU A 146 7.21 -10.11 -20.56
N ARG A 147 7.56 -9.11 -21.39
CA ARG A 147 6.58 -8.29 -22.10
C ARG A 147 5.76 -9.12 -23.09
N GLU A 148 6.42 -9.92 -23.92
CA GLU A 148 5.73 -10.78 -24.89
C GLU A 148 4.84 -11.82 -24.19
N MET A 149 5.31 -12.40 -23.09
CA MET A 149 4.54 -13.38 -22.32
C MET A 149 3.28 -12.77 -21.68
N THR A 150 3.30 -11.48 -21.34
CA THR A 150 2.21 -10.81 -20.59
C THR A 150 1.28 -9.97 -21.46
N GLU A 151 1.60 -9.73 -22.74
CA GLU A 151 0.83 -8.89 -23.66
C GLU A 151 -0.66 -9.29 -23.75
N GLY A 152 -0.96 -10.58 -23.64
CA GLY A 152 -2.32 -11.12 -23.73
C GLY A 152 -3.11 -11.17 -22.42
N PHE A 153 -2.49 -10.89 -21.27
CA PHE A 153 -3.11 -11.20 -19.97
C PHE A 153 -4.41 -10.44 -19.72
N PHE A 154 -4.47 -9.16 -20.09
CA PHE A 154 -5.69 -8.36 -19.93
C PHE A 154 -6.86 -8.89 -20.78
N LYS A 155 -6.57 -9.46 -21.96
CA LYS A 155 -7.61 -10.03 -22.83
C LYS A 155 -8.22 -11.28 -22.20
N ILE A 156 -7.40 -12.07 -21.50
CA ILE A 156 -7.84 -13.27 -20.82
C ILE A 156 -8.84 -12.91 -19.72
N SER A 157 -8.48 -11.97 -18.83
CA SER A 157 -9.39 -11.55 -17.74
C SER A 157 -10.68 -10.97 -18.30
N PHE A 158 -10.58 -10.05 -19.28
CA PHE A 158 -11.74 -9.43 -19.91
C PHE A 158 -12.71 -10.47 -20.50
N ARG A 159 -12.20 -11.50 -21.17
CA ARG A 159 -13.05 -12.57 -21.74
C ARG A 159 -13.69 -13.45 -20.67
N MET A 160 -13.04 -13.65 -19.52
CA MET A 160 -13.64 -14.38 -18.41
C MET A 160 -14.73 -13.56 -17.72
N ASP A 161 -14.57 -12.23 -17.63
CA ASP A 161 -15.55 -11.33 -17.02
C ASP A 161 -16.90 -11.32 -17.75
N GLU A 162 -16.89 -11.52 -19.06
CA GLU A 162 -18.10 -11.57 -19.91
C GLU A 162 -18.90 -12.89 -19.76
N LEU A 163 -18.35 -13.92 -19.11
CA LEU A 163 -18.97 -15.25 -19.04
C LEU A 163 -19.94 -15.40 -17.87
N THR A 164 -21.03 -16.15 -18.12
CA THR A 164 -21.97 -16.54 -17.07
C THR A 164 -21.40 -17.64 -16.17
N GLU A 165 -21.92 -17.80 -14.94
CA GLU A 165 -21.47 -18.87 -14.04
C GLU A 165 -21.49 -20.28 -14.68
N PRO A 166 -22.53 -20.71 -15.41
CA PRO A 166 -22.50 -22.00 -16.11
C PRO A 166 -21.42 -22.10 -17.18
N ALA A 167 -21.19 -21.03 -17.96
CA ALA A 167 -20.16 -21.01 -18.99
C ALA A 167 -18.75 -21.08 -18.38
N LEU A 168 -18.51 -20.36 -17.28
CA LEU A 168 -17.25 -20.44 -16.54
C LEU A 168 -16.99 -21.84 -15.98
N LYS A 169 -18.02 -22.54 -15.47
CA LYS A 169 -17.87 -23.93 -15.03
C LYS A 169 -17.47 -24.86 -16.17
N GLY A 170 -18.09 -24.71 -17.34
CA GLY A 170 -17.74 -25.46 -18.53
C GLY A 170 -16.31 -25.17 -18.99
N LEU A 171 -15.93 -23.88 -19.02
CA LEU A 171 -14.57 -23.44 -19.34
C LEU A 171 -13.55 -24.04 -18.36
N ALA A 172 -13.78 -23.93 -17.06
CA ALA A 172 -12.87 -24.44 -16.04
C ALA A 172 -12.73 -25.97 -16.12
N PHE A 173 -13.79 -26.70 -16.49
CA PHE A 173 -13.72 -28.13 -16.75
C PHE A 173 -12.84 -28.45 -17.96
N GLU A 174 -13.11 -27.83 -19.11
CA GLU A 174 -12.36 -28.02 -20.35
C GLU A 174 -10.88 -27.65 -20.20
N LEU A 175 -10.57 -26.56 -19.50
CA LEU A 175 -9.20 -26.14 -19.22
C LEU A 175 -8.44 -27.19 -18.42
N ARG A 176 -9.07 -27.81 -17.40
CA ARG A 176 -8.45 -28.90 -16.64
C ARG A 176 -8.23 -30.13 -17.51
N GLN A 177 -9.19 -30.49 -18.36
CA GLN A 177 -9.02 -31.60 -19.31
C GLN A 177 -7.83 -31.35 -20.26
N ARG A 178 -7.72 -30.12 -20.80
CA ARG A 178 -6.58 -29.74 -21.64
C ARG A 178 -5.25 -29.73 -20.89
N ALA A 179 -5.24 -29.44 -19.59
CA ALA A 179 -4.04 -29.50 -18.77
C ALA A 179 -3.50 -30.94 -18.63
N ASP A 180 -4.39 -31.93 -18.68
CA ASP A 180 -4.05 -33.34 -18.70
C ASP A 180 -3.54 -33.78 -20.08
N ASP A 181 -4.24 -33.36 -21.15
CA ASP A 181 -3.92 -33.73 -22.53
C ASP A 181 -2.65 -33.06 -23.08
N PHE A 182 -2.38 -31.80 -22.69
CA PHE A 182 -1.28 -30.98 -23.19
C PHE A 182 -0.27 -30.64 -22.09
N ARG A 183 0.63 -31.60 -21.80
CA ARG A 183 1.60 -31.49 -20.70
C ARG A 183 2.50 -30.25 -20.77
N GLU A 184 2.89 -29.83 -21.97
CA GLU A 184 3.77 -28.66 -22.19
C GLU A 184 3.12 -27.34 -21.75
N SER A 185 1.79 -27.24 -21.88
CA SER A 185 1.02 -26.05 -21.50
C SER A 185 0.19 -26.24 -20.23
N ARG A 186 0.40 -27.35 -19.51
CA ARG A 186 -0.36 -27.72 -18.30
C ARG A 186 -0.48 -26.59 -17.30
N HIS A 187 0.63 -25.91 -17.00
CA HIS A 187 0.65 -24.84 -16.01
C HIS A 187 -0.20 -23.63 -16.44
N LEU A 188 -0.24 -23.32 -17.74
CA LEU A 188 -1.06 -22.23 -18.27
C LEU A 188 -2.54 -22.59 -18.18
N TYR A 189 -2.91 -23.80 -18.61
CA TYR A 189 -4.30 -24.26 -18.51
C TYR A 189 -4.81 -24.33 -17.07
N ASN A 190 -3.98 -24.80 -16.13
CA ASN A 190 -4.34 -24.81 -14.71
C ASN A 190 -4.50 -23.40 -14.13
N ALA A 191 -3.64 -22.46 -14.51
CA ALA A 191 -3.77 -21.06 -14.10
C ALA A 191 -5.09 -20.46 -14.62
N LEU A 192 -5.43 -20.69 -15.89
CA LEU A 192 -6.69 -20.25 -16.48
C LEU A 192 -7.91 -20.87 -15.79
N ALA A 193 -7.84 -22.15 -15.42
CA ALA A 193 -8.92 -22.82 -14.69
C ALA A 193 -9.12 -22.19 -13.30
N SER A 194 -8.02 -21.86 -12.60
CA SER A 194 -8.07 -21.16 -11.31
C SER A 194 -8.70 -19.77 -11.44
N MET A 195 -8.33 -19.00 -12.47
CA MET A 195 -8.93 -17.69 -12.72
C MET A 195 -10.45 -17.79 -12.98
N ALA A 196 -10.89 -18.84 -13.70
CA ALA A 196 -12.31 -19.09 -13.89
C ALA A 196 -13.04 -19.45 -12.58
N ASP A 197 -12.40 -20.20 -11.68
CA ASP A 197 -12.95 -20.48 -10.35
C ASP A 197 -13.10 -19.21 -9.50
N ASP A 198 -12.10 -18.33 -9.51
CA ASP A 198 -12.13 -17.04 -8.81
C ASP A 198 -13.29 -16.18 -9.31
N GLN A 199 -13.51 -16.14 -10.63
CA GLN A 199 -14.62 -15.41 -11.23
C GLN A 199 -15.99 -16.01 -10.89
N ILE A 200 -16.10 -17.35 -10.84
CA ILE A 200 -17.31 -18.03 -10.39
C ILE A 200 -17.64 -17.62 -8.95
N GLU A 201 -16.64 -17.60 -8.08
CA GLU A 201 -16.82 -17.22 -6.68
C GLU A 201 -17.23 -15.74 -6.57
N LEU A 202 -16.63 -14.85 -7.37
CA LEU A 202 -17.01 -13.45 -7.43
C LEU A 202 -18.49 -13.27 -7.82
N ILE A 203 -18.94 -13.95 -8.88
CA ILE A 203 -20.35 -13.93 -9.32
C ILE A 203 -21.28 -14.42 -8.22
N ARG A 204 -20.92 -15.50 -7.52
CA ARG A 204 -21.71 -16.05 -6.40
C ARG A 204 -21.81 -15.09 -5.23
N ARG A 205 -20.71 -14.42 -4.86
CA ARG A 205 -20.71 -13.38 -3.82
C ARG A 205 -21.60 -12.22 -4.23
N LYS A 206 -21.42 -11.70 -5.45
CA LYS A 206 -22.26 -10.61 -5.98
C LYS A 206 -23.75 -10.94 -6.00
N ARG A 207 -24.11 -12.17 -6.37
CA ARG A 207 -25.50 -12.65 -6.37
C ARG A 207 -26.08 -12.81 -4.97
N SER A 208 -25.32 -13.38 -4.04
CA SER A 208 -25.82 -13.64 -2.68
C SER A 208 -25.80 -12.41 -1.78
N GLY A 209 -24.90 -11.46 -2.03
CA GLY A 209 -24.65 -10.30 -1.16
C GLY A 209 -24.10 -10.66 0.22
N LYS A 210 -23.73 -11.93 0.44
CA LYS A 210 -23.18 -12.44 1.71
C LYS A 210 -21.65 -12.41 1.66
N GLY A 211 -21.02 -12.63 2.82
CA GLY A 211 -19.58 -12.59 2.99
C GLY A 211 -19.06 -11.20 3.31
N ILE A 212 -17.76 -11.02 3.17
CA ILE A 212 -17.09 -9.75 3.48
C ILE A 212 -17.21 -8.83 2.28
N TRP A 213 -17.62 -7.60 2.55
CA TRP A 213 -17.69 -6.53 1.56
C TRP A 213 -16.97 -5.31 2.08
N TYR A 214 -16.51 -4.45 1.18
CA TYR A 214 -15.89 -3.18 1.51
C TYR A 214 -16.72 -2.08 0.90
N ALA A 215 -17.08 -1.09 1.71
CA ALA A 215 -17.40 0.24 1.20
C ALA A 215 -16.08 0.91 0.83
N ASN A 216 -15.97 1.51 -0.35
CA ASN A 216 -14.80 2.26 -0.78
C ASN A 216 -15.23 3.61 -1.35
N VAL A 217 -14.56 4.68 -0.95
CA VAL A 217 -14.73 6.04 -1.48
C VAL A 217 -13.36 6.58 -1.83
N GLU A 218 -13.16 6.94 -3.09
CA GLU A 218 -11.90 7.47 -3.61
C GLU A 218 -12.04 8.93 -3.99
N VAL A 219 -10.98 9.69 -3.73
CA VAL A 219 -10.81 11.07 -4.17
C VAL A 219 -9.72 11.08 -5.22
N THR A 220 -10.11 11.28 -6.48
CA THR A 220 -9.22 11.16 -7.64
C THR A 220 -9.00 12.54 -8.25
N TYR A 221 -7.74 12.95 -8.36
CA TYR A 221 -7.33 14.14 -9.09
C TYR A 221 -7.03 13.78 -10.54
N TRP A 222 -7.64 14.50 -11.48
CA TRP A 222 -7.46 14.28 -12.92
C TRP A 222 -6.50 15.31 -13.48
N ARG A 223 -5.31 14.87 -13.87
CA ARG A 223 -4.38 15.70 -14.64
C ARG A 223 -4.75 15.60 -16.12
N GLU A 224 -5.04 16.74 -16.75
CA GLU A 224 -5.26 16.89 -18.20
C GLU A 224 -5.90 15.65 -18.87
N GLU A 225 -7.21 15.51 -18.63
CA GLU A 225 -8.19 14.64 -19.31
C GLU A 225 -7.93 13.13 -19.41
N SER A 226 -6.86 12.56 -18.85
CA SER A 226 -6.63 11.11 -19.03
C SER A 226 -5.92 10.34 -17.91
N GLU A 227 -5.21 11.00 -16.99
CA GLU A 227 -4.57 10.30 -15.86
C GLU A 227 -5.15 10.76 -14.52
N GLY A 228 -5.88 9.86 -13.86
CA GLY A 228 -6.41 10.03 -12.50
C GLY A 228 -5.43 9.53 -11.45
N GLU A 229 -5.02 10.39 -10.52
CA GLU A 229 -4.23 10.05 -9.34
C GLU A 229 -5.15 9.96 -8.11
N ILE A 230 -5.15 8.83 -7.42
CA ILE A 230 -5.92 8.68 -6.17
C ILE A 230 -5.20 9.46 -5.07
N LEU A 231 -5.78 10.57 -4.64
CA LEU A 231 -5.26 11.41 -3.56
C LEU A 231 -5.59 10.81 -2.19
N GLU A 232 -6.81 10.31 -2.03
CA GLU A 232 -7.31 9.77 -0.77
C GLU A 232 -8.27 8.59 -1.02
N ARG A 233 -8.28 7.62 -0.08
CA ARG A 233 -9.16 6.46 -0.12
C ARG A 233 -9.74 6.20 1.27
N PHE A 234 -11.06 6.15 1.37
CA PHE A 234 -11.83 5.86 2.59
C PHE A 234 -12.53 4.52 2.39
N HIS A 235 -12.38 3.59 3.34
CA HIS A 235 -13.00 2.28 3.17
C HIS A 235 -13.44 1.68 4.49
N GLU A 236 -14.50 0.88 4.46
CA GLU A 236 -15.01 0.18 5.64
C GLU A 236 -15.25 -1.29 5.31
N ARG A 237 -14.68 -2.20 6.11
CA ARG A 237 -14.98 -3.64 6.02
C ARG A 237 -16.33 -3.92 6.67
N CYS A 238 -17.28 -4.42 5.89
CA CYS A 238 -18.64 -4.70 6.28
C CYS A 238 -19.00 -6.19 6.13
N GLU A 239 -19.92 -6.65 6.97
CA GLU A 239 -20.51 -8.00 6.86
C GLU A 239 -21.72 -7.94 5.93
N GLY A 240 -21.47 -8.21 4.64
CA GLY A 240 -22.48 -8.25 3.59
C GLY A 240 -22.65 -6.96 2.79
N LYS A 241 -23.21 -7.11 1.58
CA LYS A 241 -23.37 -6.04 0.59
C LYS A 241 -24.27 -4.90 1.07
N ALA A 242 -25.35 -5.22 1.78
CA ALA A 242 -26.29 -4.21 2.26
C ALA A 242 -25.62 -3.27 3.28
N ALA A 243 -24.84 -3.82 4.22
CA ALA A 243 -24.07 -3.03 5.16
C ALA A 243 -23.00 -2.19 4.45
N ALA A 244 -22.31 -2.76 3.47
CA ALA A 244 -21.34 -2.02 2.66
C ALA A 244 -21.98 -0.87 1.87
N LEU A 245 -23.20 -1.03 1.35
CA LEU A 245 -23.91 0.05 0.64
C LEU A 245 -24.28 1.21 1.57
N GLU A 246 -24.78 0.92 2.77
CA GLU A 246 -25.06 1.95 3.76
C GLU A 246 -23.78 2.68 4.21
N ALA A 247 -22.72 1.92 4.46
CA ALA A 247 -21.41 2.49 4.78
C ALA A 247 -20.85 3.34 3.62
N ALA A 248 -20.96 2.87 2.37
CA ALA A 248 -20.50 3.63 1.19
C ALA A 248 -21.28 4.93 1.01
N ARG A 249 -22.61 4.92 1.20
CA ARG A 249 -23.44 6.13 1.17
C ARG A 249 -23.01 7.13 2.24
N ARG A 250 -22.80 6.64 3.46
CA ARG A 250 -22.34 7.46 4.59
C ARG A 250 -20.97 8.07 4.31
N LEU A 251 -19.99 7.25 3.93
CA LEU A 251 -18.63 7.69 3.58
C LEU A 251 -18.63 8.69 2.41
N PHE A 252 -19.50 8.48 1.42
CA PHE A 252 -19.63 9.38 0.28
C PHE A 252 -20.13 10.76 0.72
N VAL A 253 -21.20 10.83 1.51
CA VAL A 253 -21.72 12.09 2.04
C VAL A 253 -20.68 12.80 2.91
N GLU A 254 -19.98 12.06 3.77
CA GLU A 254 -18.90 12.60 4.62
C GLU A 254 -17.78 13.25 3.79
N ASN A 255 -17.48 12.72 2.60
CA ASN A 255 -16.35 13.15 1.76
C ASN A 255 -16.75 13.93 0.50
N ALA A 256 -18.04 14.10 0.21
CA ALA A 256 -18.53 14.77 -1.01
C ALA A 256 -18.01 16.21 -1.16
N HIS A 257 -17.74 16.88 -0.03
CA HIS A 257 -17.17 18.23 0.01
C HIS A 257 -15.78 18.36 -0.61
N LYS A 258 -15.08 17.25 -0.87
CA LYS A 258 -13.76 17.20 -1.51
C LYS A 258 -13.83 17.28 -3.05
N PHE A 259 -15.03 17.18 -3.61
CA PHE A 259 -15.26 17.37 -5.03
C PHE A 259 -14.83 18.79 -5.46
N ALA A 260 -14.08 18.88 -6.56
CA ALA A 260 -13.60 20.13 -7.12
C ALA A 260 -13.42 20.00 -8.64
N ASP A 261 -13.05 21.08 -9.32
CA ASP A 261 -12.93 21.17 -10.79
C ASP A 261 -12.18 20.00 -11.44
N GLN A 262 -11.07 19.57 -10.82
CA GLN A 262 -10.24 18.44 -11.27
C GLN A 262 -10.25 17.27 -10.30
N ILE A 263 -11.21 17.23 -9.36
CA ILE A 263 -11.27 16.20 -8.31
C ILE A 263 -12.64 15.54 -8.32
N THR A 264 -12.65 14.23 -8.57
CA THR A 264 -13.84 13.39 -8.43
C THR A 264 -13.84 12.71 -7.07
N VAL A 265 -15.01 12.63 -6.44
CA VAL A 265 -15.27 11.72 -5.31
C VAL A 265 -16.14 10.60 -5.86
N SER A 266 -15.70 9.35 -5.75
CA SER A 266 -16.43 8.18 -6.24
C SER A 266 -16.64 7.15 -5.14
N ALA A 267 -17.84 6.58 -5.06
CA ALA A 267 -18.15 5.51 -4.12
C ALA A 267 -18.43 4.20 -4.85
N GLU A 268 -17.91 3.11 -4.32
CA GLU A 268 -18.16 1.76 -4.79
C GLU A 268 -18.27 0.78 -3.62
N VAL A 269 -18.84 -0.40 -3.90
CA VAL A 269 -18.85 -1.51 -2.95
C VAL A 269 -18.18 -2.71 -3.60
N LEU A 270 -17.17 -3.23 -2.94
CA LEU A 270 -16.32 -4.30 -3.44
C LEU A 270 -16.52 -5.54 -2.58
N THR A 271 -16.45 -6.72 -3.17
CA THR A 271 -16.18 -7.93 -2.40
C THR A 271 -14.77 -7.89 -1.84
N ASP A 272 -14.45 -8.69 -0.84
CA ASP A 272 -13.06 -8.90 -0.37
C ASP A 272 -12.11 -9.38 -1.48
N ILE A 273 -12.59 -10.16 -2.46
CA ILE A 273 -11.81 -10.58 -3.65
C ILE A 273 -11.42 -9.36 -4.50
N GLU A 274 -12.39 -8.48 -4.78
CA GLU A 274 -12.13 -7.25 -5.53
C GLU A 274 -11.28 -6.27 -4.73
N TRP A 275 -11.49 -6.19 -3.41
CA TRP A 275 -10.72 -5.32 -2.51
C TRP A 275 -9.25 -5.73 -2.44
N GLU A 276 -8.93 -7.02 -2.39
CA GLU A 276 -7.54 -7.48 -2.45
C GLU A 276 -6.88 -7.00 -3.74
N THR A 277 -7.56 -7.12 -4.88
CA THR A 277 -7.04 -6.62 -6.16
C THR A 277 -6.86 -5.08 -6.15
N ALA A 278 -7.84 -4.34 -5.64
CA ALA A 278 -7.83 -2.88 -5.58
C ALA A 278 -6.83 -2.30 -4.53
N ARG A 279 -6.48 -3.07 -3.49
CA ARG A 279 -5.53 -2.64 -2.45
C ARG A 279 -4.07 -2.79 -2.87
N TYR A 280 -3.78 -3.65 -3.85
CA TYR A 280 -2.41 -3.98 -4.29
C TYR A 280 -1.99 -3.33 -5.63
N GLY A 281 -2.88 -2.62 -6.35
CA GLY A 281 -2.57 -1.78 -7.52
C GLY A 281 -3.30 -0.42 -7.42
N ASP A 282 -2.82 0.71 -7.94
CA ASP A 282 -2.25 0.92 -9.28
C ASP A 282 -2.66 -0.19 -10.24
N SER A 283 -3.98 -0.33 -10.43
CA SER A 283 -4.52 -1.10 -11.52
C SER A 283 -4.16 -0.38 -12.82
N PRO A 284 -3.43 -1.00 -13.76
CA PRO A 284 -3.26 -0.46 -15.10
C PRO A 284 -4.53 -0.64 -15.96
N VAL A 285 -5.68 -0.96 -15.36
CA VAL A 285 -6.92 -1.31 -16.11
C VAL A 285 -7.84 -0.10 -16.33
N LEU A 286 -7.43 1.10 -15.93
CA LEU A 286 -7.96 2.35 -16.49
C LEU A 286 -6.80 3.31 -16.75
N ARG A 287 -6.06 3.05 -17.84
CA ARG A 287 -5.28 4.05 -18.57
C ARG A 287 -5.65 3.93 -20.04
#